data_AF-A0A8X6U2B7-F1
#
_entry.id   AF-A0A8X6U2B7-F1
#
_cell.length_a   1.000
_cell.length_b   1.000
_cell.length_c   1.000
_cell.angle_alpha   90.00
_cell.angle_beta   90.00
_cell.angle_gamma   90.00
#
_symmetry.space_group_name_H-M   'P 1'
#
loop_
_entity.id
_entity.type
_entity.pdbx_description
1 polymer ?
#
loop_
_entity_poly.entity_id
_entity_poly.type
_entity_poly.pdbx_seq_one_letter_code
_entity_poly.pdbx_strand_id
1 'polypeptide(L)'
;MSTTDKLSILKRKRTTLRTAITKLTTKLNDSNSTQADIEFNAERLQIKLYELTLADDEIHDFLNDQEYSEDIIECEKYSENAHLLLFNSKKKANTGAAILP
;
A
#
# COMPACT_ATOMS: atom_id res chain seq x y z
N MET A 1 -4.66 3.82 -28.50
CA MET A 1 -4.45 2.83 -27.43
C MET A 1 -5.80 2.21 -27.12
N SER A 2 -5.96 0.89 -27.23
CA SER A 2 -7.24 0.24 -26.97
C SER A 2 -7.58 0.25 -25.47
N THR A 3 -8.84 0.04 -25.12
CA THR A 3 -9.28 -0.12 -23.72
C THR A 3 -8.55 -1.28 -23.04
N THR A 4 -8.34 -2.38 -23.76
CA THR A 4 -7.57 -3.55 -23.29
C THR A 4 -6.11 -3.20 -22.99
N ASP A 5 -5.47 -2.38 -23.84
CA ASP A 5 -4.08 -1.95 -23.61
C ASP A 5 -3.97 -1.09 -22.33
N LYS A 6 -4.93 -0.19 -22.13
CA LYS A 6 -5.00 0.64 -20.91
C LYS A 6 -5.16 -0.21 -19.65
N LEU A 7 -6.11 -1.14 -19.65
CA LEU A 7 -6.35 -2.03 -18.52
C LEU A 7 -5.11 -2.89 -18.19
N SER A 8 -4.42 -3.40 -19.21
CA SER A 8 -3.16 -4.15 -19.05
C SER A 8 -2.06 -3.31 -18.39
N ILE A 9 -1.91 -2.05 -18.80
CA ILE A 9 -0.96 -1.11 -18.21
C ILE A 9 -1.32 -0.83 -16.74
N LEU A 10 -2.59 -0.58 -16.45
CA LEU A 10 -3.06 -0.32 -15.08
C LEU A 10 -2.84 -1.54 -14.17
N LYS A 11 -3.16 -2.75 -14.63
CA LYS A 11 -2.88 -4.00 -13.88
C LYS A 11 -1.38 -4.18 -13.59
N ARG A 12 -0.50 -3.81 -14.54
CA ARG A 12 0.96 -3.80 -14.30
C ARG A 12 1.36 -2.75 -13.26
N LYS A 13 0.82 -1.52 -13.35
CA LYS A 13 1.03 -0.44 -12.37
C LYS A 13 0.63 -0.90 -10.97
N ARG A 14 -0.56 -1.51 -10.82
CA ARG A 14 -1.05 -2.13 -9.57
C ARG A 14 -0.06 -3.14 -9.00
N THR A 15 0.42 -4.07 -9.82
CA THR A 15 1.41 -5.09 -9.38
C THR A 15 2.73 -4.45 -8.91
N THR A 16 3.22 -3.43 -9.62
CA THR A 16 4.42 -2.69 -9.22
C THR A 16 4.21 -1.97 -7.89
N LEU A 17 3.05 -1.32 -7.70
CA LEU A 17 2.69 -0.63 -6.46
C LEU A 17 2.59 -1.60 -5.28
N ARG A 18 1.87 -2.73 -5.44
CA ARG A 18 1.78 -3.79 -4.43
C ARG A 18 3.18 -4.32 -4.05
N THR A 19 4.05 -4.52 -5.03
CA THR A 19 5.45 -4.93 -4.78
C THR A 19 6.22 -3.87 -3.97
N ALA A 20 6.05 -2.59 -4.27
CA ALA A 20 6.69 -1.50 -3.54
C ALA A 20 6.17 -1.41 -2.09
N ILE A 21 4.85 -1.55 -1.90
CA ILE A 21 4.20 -1.59 -0.58
C ILE A 21 4.70 -2.76 0.25
N THR A 22 4.79 -3.97 -0.32
CA THR A 22 5.35 -5.13 0.36
C THR A 22 6.80 -4.87 0.81
N LYS A 23 7.63 -4.28 -0.05
CA LYS A 23 9.02 -3.93 0.34
C LYS A 23 9.09 -2.89 1.46
N LEU A 24 8.24 -1.87 1.43
CA LEU A 24 8.18 -0.84 2.46
C LEU A 24 7.70 -1.42 3.80
N THR A 25 6.68 -2.26 3.78
CA THR A 25 6.17 -2.94 4.99
C THR A 25 7.20 -3.89 5.58
N THR A 26 7.98 -4.63 4.77
CA THR A 26 9.12 -5.42 5.27
C THR A 26 10.14 -4.54 6.01
N LYS A 27 10.48 -3.36 5.47
CA LYS A 27 11.41 -2.42 6.12
C LYS A 27 10.87 -1.85 7.43
N LEU A 28 9.57 -1.54 7.48
CA LEU A 28 8.92 -1.05 8.69
C LEU A 28 8.88 -2.09 9.81
N ASN A 29 8.75 -3.37 9.44
CA ASN A 29 8.77 -4.48 10.38
C ASN A 29 10.19 -4.85 10.87
N ASP A 30 11.25 -4.35 10.25
CA ASP A 30 12.62 -4.59 10.70
C ASP A 30 12.82 -4.05 12.13
N SER A 31 13.29 -4.90 13.04
CA SER A 31 13.57 -4.54 14.42
C SER A 31 14.76 -3.59 14.54
N ASN A 32 15.63 -3.53 13.54
CA ASN A 32 16.84 -2.71 13.52
C ASN A 32 16.60 -1.29 12.94
N SER A 33 15.41 -1.03 12.38
CA SER A 33 15.06 0.29 11.84
C SER A 33 15.08 1.36 12.92
N THR A 34 15.74 2.49 12.65
CA THR A 34 15.70 3.65 13.54
C THR A 34 14.33 4.34 13.50
N GLN A 35 14.08 5.24 14.44
CA GLN A 35 12.89 6.09 14.43
C GLN A 35 12.72 6.83 13.09
N ALA A 36 13.78 7.46 12.62
CA ALA A 36 13.78 8.22 11.38
C ALA A 36 13.52 7.32 10.16
N ASP A 37 14.06 6.09 10.16
CA ASP A 37 13.78 5.12 9.11
C ASP A 37 12.30 4.70 9.10
N ILE A 38 11.71 4.51 10.28
CA ILE A 38 10.30 4.15 10.41
C ILE A 38 9.42 5.28 9.88
N GLU A 39 9.66 6.52 10.29
CA GLU A 39 8.92 7.70 9.82
C GLU A 39 9.03 7.87 8.31
N PHE A 40 10.26 7.85 7.77
CA PHE A 40 10.51 8.00 6.35
C PHE A 40 9.84 6.90 5.51
N ASN A 41 9.92 5.64 5.93
CA ASN A 41 9.28 4.54 5.21
C ASN A 41 7.75 4.56 5.38
N ALA A 42 7.22 5.05 6.49
CA ALA A 42 5.79 5.16 6.75
C ALA A 42 5.14 6.22 5.85
N GLU A 43 5.77 7.38 5.68
CA GLU A 43 5.32 8.42 4.74
C GLU A 43 5.29 7.89 3.30
N ARG A 44 6.36 7.20 2.89
CA ARG A 44 6.42 6.58 1.55
C ARG A 44 5.37 5.50 1.35
N LEU A 45 5.10 4.71 2.39
CA LEU A 45 4.04 3.71 2.35
C LEU A 45 2.67 4.37 2.16
N GLN A 46 2.39 5.47 2.87
CA GLN A 46 1.15 6.21 2.73
C GLN A 46 0.96 6.76 1.31
N ILE A 47 2.01 7.33 0.72
CA ILE A 47 1.98 7.81 -0.68
C ILE A 47 1.68 6.64 -1.64
N LYS A 48 2.34 5.49 -1.46
CA LYS A 48 2.14 4.34 -2.34
C LYS A 48 0.77 3.70 -2.20
N LEU A 49 0.18 3.73 -1.01
CA LEU A 49 -1.20 3.29 -0.80
C LEU A 49 -2.18 4.19 -1.53
N TYR A 50 -2.00 5.51 -1.45
CA TYR A 50 -2.82 6.45 -2.21
C TYR A 50 -2.70 6.23 -3.73
N GLU A 51 -1.48 6.06 -4.25
CA GLU A 51 -1.27 5.72 -5.67
C GLU A 51 -1.92 4.40 -6.09
N LEU A 52 -1.97 3.42 -5.18
CA LEU A 52 -2.62 2.12 -5.40
C LEU A 52 -4.14 2.29 -5.47
N THR A 53 -4.75 3.04 -4.54
CA THR A 53 -6.19 3.34 -4.56
C THR A 53 -6.59 3.99 -5.88
N LEU A 54 -5.86 5.00 -6.34
CA LEU A 54 -6.13 5.63 -7.64
C LEU A 54 -6.03 4.64 -8.79
N ALA A 55 -5.04 3.73 -8.76
CA ALA A 55 -4.91 2.71 -9.81
C ALA A 55 -6.03 1.66 -9.76
N ASP A 56 -6.51 1.30 -8.57
CA ASP A 56 -7.63 0.39 -8.39
C ASP A 56 -8.94 1.01 -8.87
N ASP A 57 -9.22 2.27 -8.51
CA ASP A 57 -10.37 3.04 -9.01
C ASP A 57 -10.33 3.14 -10.55
N GLU A 58 -9.17 3.48 -11.12
CA GLU A 58 -8.98 3.51 -12.58
C GLU A 58 -9.20 2.13 -13.23
N ILE A 59 -8.86 1.02 -12.55
CA ILE A 59 -9.10 -0.34 -13.07
C ILE A 59 -10.58 -0.66 -13.05
N HIS A 60 -11.27 -0.29 -11.98
CA HIS A 60 -12.69 -0.56 -11.77
C HIS A 60 -13.58 0.05 -12.85
N ASP A 61 -13.21 1.20 -13.41
CA ASP A 61 -13.88 1.81 -14.56
C ASP A 61 -13.89 0.93 -15.83
N PHE A 62 -13.02 -0.09 -15.91
CA PHE A 62 -12.93 -1.01 -17.05
C PHE A 62 -13.48 -2.41 -16.77
N LEU A 63 -13.91 -2.70 -15.53
CA LEU A 63 -14.44 -4.01 -15.15
C LEU A 63 -15.95 -4.07 -15.35
N ASN A 64 -16.46 -5.27 -15.65
CA ASN A 64 -17.89 -5.51 -15.54
C ASN A 64 -18.31 -5.75 -14.07
N ASP A 65 -19.61 -5.75 -13.79
CA ASP A 65 -20.14 -5.86 -12.42
C ASP A 65 -19.62 -7.08 -11.65
N GLN A 66 -19.47 -8.24 -12.31
CA GLN A 66 -18.96 -9.45 -11.69
C GLN A 66 -17.47 -9.32 -11.37
N GLU A 67 -16.66 -8.89 -12.35
CA GLU A 67 -15.22 -8.68 -12.17
C GLU A 67 -14.92 -7.61 -11.11
N TYR A 68 -15.72 -6.53 -11.08
CA TYR A 68 -15.63 -5.47 -10.08
C TYR A 68 -15.91 -6.01 -8.68
N SER A 69 -17.00 -6.77 -8.51
CA SER A 69 -17.39 -7.34 -7.22
C SER A 69 -16.34 -8.30 -6.66
N GLU A 70 -15.63 -9.02 -7.51
CA GLU A 70 -14.52 -9.89 -7.11
C GLU A 70 -13.26 -9.09 -6.76
N ASP A 71 -12.89 -8.10 -7.59
CA ASP A 71 -11.66 -7.31 -7.44
C ASP A 71 -11.72 -6.39 -6.21
N ILE A 72 -12.88 -5.77 -5.92
CA ILE A 72 -13.03 -4.86 -4.77
C ILE A 72 -12.75 -5.57 -3.44
N ILE A 73 -13.17 -6.83 -3.29
CA ILE A 73 -12.93 -7.64 -2.09
C ILE A 73 -11.43 -7.86 -1.88
N GLU A 74 -10.66 -8.08 -2.95
CA GLU A 74 -9.20 -8.21 -2.85
C GLU A 74 -8.53 -6.87 -2.52
N CYS A 75 -8.99 -5.78 -3.13
CA CYS A 75 -8.49 -4.44 -2.89
C CYS A 75 -8.71 -3.99 -1.45
N GLU A 76 -9.90 -4.21 -0.90
CA GLU A 76 -10.23 -3.91 0.50
C GLU A 76 -9.32 -4.69 1.46
N LYS A 77 -9.22 -6.01 1.29
CA LYS A 77 -8.32 -6.86 2.10
C LYS A 77 -6.87 -6.38 2.05
N TYR A 78 -6.39 -5.96 0.88
CA TYR A 78 -5.02 -5.47 0.73
C TYR A 78 -4.83 -4.12 1.44
N SER A 79 -5.78 -3.19 1.24
CA SER A 79 -5.77 -1.85 1.84
C SER A 79 -5.81 -1.91 3.37
N GLU A 80 -6.70 -2.71 3.94
CA GLU A 80 -6.82 -2.92 5.39
C GLU A 80 -5.52 -3.44 6.01
N ASN A 81 -4.92 -4.47 5.41
CA ASN A 81 -3.66 -5.04 5.89
C ASN A 81 -2.52 -4.02 5.85
N ALA A 82 -2.42 -3.24 4.77
CA ALA A 82 -1.37 -2.24 4.65
C ALA A 82 -1.57 -1.05 5.60
N HIS A 83 -2.81 -0.62 5.84
CA HIS A 83 -3.13 0.41 6.84
C HIS A 83 -2.86 -0.05 8.27
N LEU A 84 -3.16 -1.30 8.61
CA LEU A 84 -2.84 -1.87 9.91
C LEU A 84 -1.33 -1.86 10.18
N LEU A 85 -0.52 -2.23 9.17
CA LEU A 85 0.94 -2.19 9.26
C LEU A 85 1.45 -0.76 9.43
N LEU A 86 0.89 0.20 8.69
CA LEU A 86 1.25 1.61 8.82
C LEU A 86 0.94 2.14 10.23
N PHE A 87 -0.25 1.83 10.76
CA PHE A 87 -0.66 2.21 12.12
C PHE A 87 0.29 1.64 13.18
N ASN A 88 0.60 0.35 13.10
CA ASN A 88 1.50 -0.32 14.04
C ASN A 88 2.92 0.25 13.95
N SER A 89 3.39 0.58 12.75
CA SER A 89 4.71 1.17 12.52
C SER A 89 4.82 2.54 13.17
N LYS A 90 3.81 3.41 12.96
CA LYS A 90 3.74 4.72 13.62
C LYS A 90 3.67 4.61 15.14
N LYS A 91 2.93 3.63 15.66
CA LYS A 91 2.88 3.35 17.10
C LYS A 91 4.25 2.96 17.65
N LYS A 92 4.95 2.01 17.00
CA LYS A 92 6.32 1.58 17.36
C LYS A 92 7.24 2.78 17.44
N ALA A 93 7.15 3.66 16.44
CA ALA A 93 7.92 4.89 16.37
C ALA A 93 7.69 5.78 17.62
N ASN A 94 6.42 6.04 17.94
CA ASN A 94 6.07 6.89 19.09
C ASN A 94 6.47 6.29 20.45
N THR A 95 6.43 4.96 20.61
CA THR A 95 6.88 4.29 21.85
C THR A 95 8.39 4.26 22.04
N GLY A 96 9.18 4.32 20.96
CA GLY A 96 10.65 4.41 21.04
C GLY A 96 11.15 5.72 21.66
N ALA A 97 10.36 6.79 21.57
CA ALA A 97 10.70 8.10 22.14
C ALA A 97 10.50 8.19 23.68
N ALA A 98 9.79 7.23 24.29
CA ALA A 98 9.42 7.29 25.72
C ALA A 98 10.48 6.68 26.66
N ILE A 99 11.63 6.23 26.16
CA ILE A 99 12.72 5.65 26.97
C ILE A 99 14.01 6.42 26.69
N LEU A 100 14.15 7.59 27.30
CA LEU A 100 15.44 8.22 27.59
C LEU A 100 15.36 8.71 29.05
N PRO A 101 16.30 8.28 29.93
CA PRO A 101 16.30 8.63 31.35
C PRO A 101 16.56 10.12 31.60
#